data_AF-A0A8J5QNE9-F1
#
_entry.id   AF-A0A8J5QNE9-F1
#
_cell.length_a   1.000
_cell.length_b   1.000
_cell.length_c   1.000
_cell.angle_alpha   90.00
_cell.angle_beta   90.00
_cell.angle_gamma   90.00
#
_symmetry.space_group_name_H-M   'P 1'
#
loop_
_entity.id
_entity.type
_entity.pdbx_description
1 polymer ?
#
loop_
_entity_poly.entity_id
_entity_poly.type
_entity_poly.pdbx_seq_one_letter_code
_entity_poly.pdbx_strand_id
1 'polypeptide(L)'
;MFPILGLFLASPVLPKILDFIKPLNETRDLIYLYETEYFVDQREYYLPILLHYYLSVPISVGGIVFFDNMLGTFIHHECAMLEILSLYLERVNAGSHVKKNRGKEELDVIRQKIVHCVHMHQHSME
;
A
#
# COMPACT_ATOMS: atom_id res chain seq x y z
N MET A 1 3.37 8.15 -9.83
CA MET A 1 4.20 6.92 -9.75
C MET A 1 4.36 6.24 -11.10
N PHE A 2 3.26 5.88 -11.80
CA PHE A 2 3.31 5.22 -13.11
C PHE A 2 4.11 5.93 -14.23
N PRO A 3 4.02 7.27 -14.43
CA PRO A 3 4.81 7.92 -15.49
C PRO A 3 6.31 7.92 -15.19
N ILE A 4 6.69 8.05 -13.91
CA ILE A 4 8.09 8.00 -13.47
C ILE A 4 8.65 6.59 -13.69
N LEU A 5 7.89 5.56 -13.31
CA LEU A 5 8.25 4.16 -13.56
C LEU A 5 8.41 3.89 -15.07
N GLY A 6 7.50 4.39 -15.90
CA GLY A 6 7.60 4.27 -17.35
C GLY A 6 8.86 4.92 -17.93
N LEU A 7 9.19 6.14 -17.51
CA LEU A 7 10.41 6.83 -17.91
C LEU A 7 11.68 6.08 -17.46
N PHE A 8 11.67 5.56 -16.23
CA PHE A 8 12.77 4.76 -15.71
C PHE A 8 12.99 3.50 -16.56
N LEU A 9 11.94 2.73 -16.84
CA LEU A 9 11.99 1.53 -17.69
C LEU A 9 12.38 1.84 -19.14
N ALA A 10 12.07 3.03 -19.65
CA ALA A 10 12.47 3.45 -20.99
C ALA A 10 13.97 3.80 -21.11
N SER A 11 14.68 4.03 -19.99
CA SER A 11 16.08 4.47 -20.00
C SER A 11 17.04 3.58 -20.81
N PRO A 12 16.95 2.23 -20.82
CA PRO A 12 17.85 1.38 -21.59
C PRO A 12 17.60 1.42 -23.11
N VAL A 13 16.44 1.95 -23.53
CA VAL A 13 16.06 2.10 -24.94
C VAL A 13 16.62 3.40 -25.53
N LEU A 14 16.86 4.41 -24.70
CA LEU A 14 17.42 5.70 -25.12
C LEU A 14 18.72 5.59 -25.95
N PRO A 15 19.77 4.84 -25.54
CA PRO A 15 21.00 4.75 -26.33
C PRO A 15 20.73 4.16 -27.73
N LYS A 16 19.83 3.19 -27.84
CA LYS A 16 19.44 2.57 -29.13
C LYS A 16 18.72 3.56 -30.07
N ILE A 17 17.81 4.36 -29.52
CA ILE A 17 17.14 5.42 -30.28
C ILE A 17 18.15 6.47 -30.73
N LEU A 18 19.06 6.84 -29.84
CA LEU A 18 20.06 7.86 -30.13
C LEU A 18 21.11 7.37 -31.15
N ASP A 19 21.41 6.06 -31.22
CA ASP A 19 22.24 5.48 -32.27
C ASP A 19 21.58 5.58 -33.65
N PHE A 20 20.25 5.48 -33.71
CA PHE A 20 19.51 5.67 -34.97
C PHE A 20 19.49 7.14 -35.42
N ILE A 21 19.34 8.08 -34.48
CA ILE A 21 19.24 9.52 -34.79
C ILE A 21 20.62 10.15 -35.03
N LYS A 22 21.61 9.83 -34.19
CA LYS A 22 22.96 10.38 -34.23
C LYS A 22 23.97 9.29 -33.85
N PRO A 23 24.40 8.47 -34.82
CA PRO A 23 25.37 7.42 -34.57
C PRO A 23 26.71 8.02 -34.12
N LEU A 24 27.33 7.41 -33.12
CA LEU A 24 28.71 7.72 -32.74
C LEU A 24 29.67 6.79 -33.47
N ASN A 25 30.93 7.21 -33.57
CA ASN A 25 32.01 6.39 -34.14
C ASN A 25 32.47 5.28 -33.18
N GLU A 26 31.97 5.30 -31.93
CA GLU A 26 32.23 4.33 -30.88
C GLU A 26 30.90 3.75 -30.37
N THR A 27 30.95 2.55 -29.78
CA THR A 27 29.77 1.88 -29.20
C THR A 27 29.32 2.62 -27.95
N ARG A 28 28.04 3.02 -27.86
CA ARG A 28 27.49 3.60 -26.63
C ARG A 28 27.51 2.59 -25.49
N ASP A 29 27.77 3.07 -24.28
CA ASP A 29 27.66 2.25 -23.08
C ASP A 29 26.22 1.78 -22.84
N LEU A 30 26.11 0.55 -22.36
CA LEU A 30 24.85 -0.07 -21.98
C LEU A 30 24.33 0.56 -20.69
N ILE A 31 23.04 0.89 -20.66
CA ILE A 31 22.38 1.44 -19.47
C ILE A 31 21.69 0.30 -18.75
N TYR A 32 22.11 0.06 -17.51
CA TYR A 32 21.46 -0.88 -16.59
C TYR A 32 20.50 -0.13 -15.67
N LEU A 33 19.35 -0.74 -15.37
CA LEU A 33 18.32 -0.09 -14.54
C LEU A 33 18.75 0.01 -13.07
N TYR A 34 19.44 -1.00 -12.56
CA TYR A 34 20.06 -1.00 -11.24
C TYR A 34 21.31 -1.89 -11.26
N GLU A 35 22.22 -1.65 -10.32
CA GLU A 35 23.45 -2.42 -10.19
C GLU A 35 23.19 -3.68 -9.36
N THR A 36 23.54 -4.85 -9.90
CA THR A 36 23.41 -6.13 -9.19
C THR A 36 24.39 -7.16 -9.76
N GLU A 37 24.95 -8.01 -8.91
CA GLU A 37 25.87 -9.08 -9.32
C GLU A 37 25.08 -10.31 -9.77
N TYR A 38 25.11 -10.61 -11.08
CA TYR A 38 24.50 -11.82 -11.65
C TYR A 38 25.46 -13.01 -11.74
N PHE A 39 26.71 -12.86 -11.27
CA PHE A 39 27.77 -13.88 -11.40
C PHE A 39 28.01 -14.40 -12.83
N VAL A 40 27.62 -13.60 -13.84
CA VAL A 40 27.84 -13.83 -15.27
C VAL A 40 28.37 -12.55 -15.91
N ASP A 41 28.95 -12.64 -17.10
CA ASP A 41 29.36 -11.45 -17.86
C ASP A 41 28.12 -10.63 -18.24
N GLN A 42 27.99 -9.44 -17.65
CA GLN A 42 26.81 -8.60 -17.84
C GLN A 42 26.70 -8.03 -19.27
N ARG A 43 27.83 -7.86 -19.97
CA ARG A 43 27.83 -7.37 -21.36
C ARG A 43 27.38 -8.47 -22.31
N GLU A 44 27.84 -9.71 -22.11
CA GLU A 44 27.42 -10.86 -22.92
C GLU A 44 25.95 -11.21 -22.67
N TYR A 45 25.50 -11.19 -21.41
CA TYR A 45 24.14 -11.55 -20.99
C TYR A 45 23.20 -10.34 -20.83
N TYR A 46 23.47 -9.24 -21.53
CA TYR A 46 22.71 -8.00 -21.38
C TYR A 46 21.20 -8.16 -21.62
N LEU A 47 20.79 -8.85 -22.69
CA LEU A 47 19.36 -9.03 -23.02
C LEU A 47 18.56 -9.81 -21.96
N PRO A 48 19.01 -10.99 -21.48
CA PRO A 48 18.28 -11.68 -20.42
C PRO A 48 18.28 -10.90 -19.09
N ILE A 49 19.37 -10.18 -18.77
CA ILE A 49 19.43 -9.29 -17.60
C ILE A 49 18.40 -8.16 -17.73
N LEU A 50 18.33 -7.53 -18.90
CA LEU A 50 17.38 -6.46 -19.17
C LEU A 50 15.92 -6.96 -19.09
N LEU A 51 15.64 -8.17 -19.59
CA LEU A 51 14.33 -8.80 -19.44
C LEU A 51 14.00 -9.04 -17.96
N HIS A 52 14.96 -9.53 -17.18
CA HIS A 52 14.78 -9.70 -15.74
C HIS A 52 14.41 -8.36 -15.07
N TYR A 53 15.09 -7.26 -15.42
CA TYR A 53 14.75 -5.94 -14.90
C TYR A 53 13.33 -5.49 -15.27
N TYR A 54 12.91 -5.74 -16.51
CA TYR A 54 11.56 -5.40 -16.96
C TYR A 54 10.46 -6.18 -16.24
N LEU A 55 10.77 -7.32 -15.64
CA LEU A 55 9.84 -8.09 -14.84
C LEU A 55 9.97 -7.77 -13.34
N SER A 56 11.19 -7.71 -12.82
CA SER A 56 11.46 -7.56 -11.39
C SER A 56 11.00 -6.20 -10.86
N VAL A 57 11.24 -5.12 -11.61
CA VAL A 57 10.91 -3.76 -11.16
C VAL A 57 9.38 -3.56 -11.07
N PRO A 58 8.57 -3.86 -12.09
CA PRO A 58 7.12 -3.72 -11.98
C PRO A 58 6.50 -4.64 -10.92
N ILE A 59 7.00 -5.88 -10.79
CA ILE A 59 6.51 -6.81 -9.76
C ILE A 59 6.78 -6.24 -8.37
N SER A 60 8.00 -5.76 -8.12
CA SER A 60 8.40 -5.21 -6.81
C SER A 60 7.60 -3.95 -6.47
N VAL A 61 7.51 -3.00 -7.41
CA VAL A 61 6.75 -1.76 -7.22
C VAL A 61 5.25 -2.05 -7.04
N GLY A 62 4.70 -2.97 -7.83
CA GLY A 62 3.31 -3.40 -7.71
C GLY A 62 3.01 -4.04 -6.37
N GLY A 63 3.93 -4.88 -5.87
CA GLY A 63 3.84 -5.46 -4.53
C GLY A 63 3.77 -4.39 -3.45
N ILE A 64 4.69 -3.42 -3.46
CA ILE A 64 4.72 -2.31 -2.48
C ILE A 64 3.39 -1.55 -2.49
N VAL A 65 2.91 -1.14 -3.66
CA VAL A 65 1.62 -0.42 -3.79
C VAL A 65 0.46 -1.24 -3.26
N PHE A 66 0.44 -2.53 -3.56
CA PHE A 66 -0.61 -3.43 -3.10
C PHE A 66 -0.64 -3.50 -1.57
N PHE A 67 0.53 -3.71 -0.95
CA PHE A 67 0.64 -3.74 0.52
C PHE A 67 0.28 -2.41 1.16
N ASP A 68 0.76 -1.29 0.62
CA ASP A 68 0.43 0.05 1.13
C ASP A 68 -1.08 0.32 1.07
N ASN A 69 -1.73 -0.03 -0.04
CA ASN A 69 -3.17 0.15 -0.19
C ASN A 69 -3.97 -0.79 0.72
N MET A 70 -3.53 -2.03 0.89
CA MET A 70 -4.15 -3.00 1.80
C MET A 70 -4.09 -2.50 3.24
N LEU A 71 -2.91 -2.07 3.70
CA LEU A 71 -2.71 -1.51 5.03
C LEU A 71 -3.55 -0.24 5.24
N GLY A 72 -3.53 0.67 4.26
CA GLY A 72 -4.36 1.88 4.30
C GLY A 72 -5.86 1.56 4.41
N THR A 73 -6.33 0.55 3.69
CA THR A 73 -7.73 0.10 3.76
C THR A 73 -8.09 -0.47 5.13
N PHE A 74 -7.22 -1.30 5.72
CA PHE A 74 -7.45 -1.85 7.05
C PHE A 74 -7.50 -0.76 8.13
N ILE A 75 -6.54 0.16 8.11
CA ILE A 75 -6.50 1.29 9.02
C ILE A 75 -7.77 2.14 8.86
N HIS A 76 -8.17 2.47 7.64
CA HIS A 76 -9.39 3.23 7.40
C HIS A 76 -10.65 2.51 7.88
N HIS A 77 -10.74 1.20 7.67
CA HIS A 77 -11.85 0.39 8.15
C HIS A 77 -11.93 0.41 9.68
N GLU A 78 -10.82 0.20 10.38
CA GLU A 78 -10.77 0.28 11.84
C GLU A 78 -11.12 1.68 12.36
N CYS A 79 -10.54 2.74 11.77
CA CYS A 79 -10.87 4.12 12.13
C CYS A 79 -12.37 4.42 11.95
N ALA A 80 -12.97 3.98 10.84
CA ALA A 80 -14.40 4.15 10.57
C ALA A 80 -15.27 3.40 11.60
N MET A 81 -14.88 2.17 11.96
CA MET A 81 -15.56 1.41 12.99
C MET A 81 -15.48 2.08 14.37
N LEU A 82 -14.33 2.66 14.71
CA LEU A 82 -14.14 3.43 15.95
C LEU A 82 -14.97 4.72 15.97
N GLU A 83 -15.10 5.40 14.83
CA GLU A 83 -15.95 6.59 14.71
C GLU A 83 -17.44 6.25 14.85
N ILE A 84 -17.90 5.18 14.21
CA ILE A 84 -19.28 4.68 14.40
C ILE A 84 -19.51 4.37 15.88
N LEU A 85 -18.51 3.76 16.52
CA LEU A 85 -18.60 3.41 17.92
C LEU A 85 -18.65 4.64 18.84
N SER A 86 -17.85 5.68 18.59
CA SER A 86 -17.84 6.90 19.38
C SER A 86 -19.20 7.62 19.29
N LEU A 87 -19.78 7.71 18.08
CA LEU A 87 -21.12 8.26 17.86
C LEU A 87 -22.21 7.46 18.58
N TYR A 88 -22.08 6.13 18.60
CA TYR A 88 -23.01 5.26 19.33
C TYR A 88 -22.96 5.54 20.83
N LEU A 89 -21.77 5.62 21.42
CA LEU A 89 -21.57 5.92 22.83
C LEU A 89 -22.10 7.31 23.20
N GLU A 90 -21.87 8.30 22.35
CA GLU A 90 -22.38 9.66 22.54
C GLU A 90 -23.92 9.68 22.59
N ARG A 91 -24.59 8.95 21.69
CA ARG A 91 -26.06 8.82 21.70
C ARG A 91 -26.59 8.12 22.95
N VAL A 92 -25.94 7.05 23.38
CA VAL A 92 -26.30 6.33 24.62
C VAL A 92 -26.16 7.26 25.83
N ASN A 93 -25.07 8.03 25.88
CA ASN A 93 -24.80 8.98 26.96
C ASN A 93 -25.80 10.16 26.97
N ALA A 94 -26.07 10.77 25.83
CA ALA A 94 -27.07 11.83 25.71
C ALA A 94 -28.46 11.35 26.17
N GLY A 95 -28.85 10.14 25.76
CA GLY A 95 -30.08 9.52 26.25
C GLY A 95 -30.09 9.29 27.76
N SER A 96 -28.94 9.02 28.42
CA SER A 96 -28.87 8.78 29.88
C SER A 96 -29.03 10.03 30.69
N HIS A 97 -28.51 11.16 30.19
CA HIS A 97 -28.77 12.44 30.81
C HIS A 97 -30.25 12.85 30.75
N VAL A 98 -30.96 12.46 29.67
CA VAL A 98 -32.39 12.77 29.50
C VAL A 98 -33.30 11.86 30.36
N LYS A 99 -32.99 10.58 30.50
CA LYS A 99 -33.73 9.64 31.37
C LYS A 99 -33.04 9.50 32.73
N LYS A 100 -33.32 10.41 33.66
CA LYS A 100 -32.71 10.44 35.01
C LYS A 100 -33.19 9.31 35.95
N ASN A 101 -34.25 8.57 35.58
CA ASN A 101 -34.75 7.38 36.27
C ASN A 101 -34.85 6.21 35.27
N ARG A 102 -33.80 5.40 35.16
CA ARG A 102 -33.81 4.18 34.33
C ARG A 102 -34.02 2.96 35.20
N GLY A 103 -34.93 2.09 34.77
CA GLY A 103 -35.10 0.77 35.38
C GLY A 103 -33.83 -0.06 35.22
N LYS A 104 -33.60 -0.99 36.17
CA LYS A 104 -32.40 -1.85 36.24
C LYS A 104 -32.13 -2.61 34.93
N GLU A 105 -33.19 -3.00 34.22
CA GLU A 105 -33.13 -3.62 32.88
C GLU A 105 -32.55 -2.72 31.78
N GLU A 106 -32.92 -1.44 31.71
CA GLU A 106 -32.37 -0.53 30.70
C GLU A 106 -30.87 -0.30 30.92
N LEU A 107 -30.41 -0.29 32.17
CA LEU A 107 -29.00 -0.17 32.53
C LEU A 107 -28.21 -1.44 32.16
N ASP A 108 -28.79 -2.63 32.34
CA ASP A 108 -28.14 -3.90 31.95
C ASP A 108 -28.00 -4.04 30.43
N VAL A 109 -29.02 -3.62 29.67
CA VAL A 109 -28.95 -3.61 28.20
C VAL A 109 -27.83 -2.69 27.70
N ILE A 110 -27.64 -1.53 28.33
CA ILE A 110 -26.57 -0.60 27.98
C ILE A 110 -25.20 -1.16 28.35
N ARG A 111 -25.10 -1.76 29.54
CA ARG A 111 -23.87 -2.41 29.99
C ARG A 111 -23.45 -3.53 29.03
N GLN A 112 -24.38 -4.38 28.60
CA GLN A 112 -24.10 -5.43 27.62
C GLN A 112 -23.64 -4.86 26.27
N LYS A 113 -24.23 -3.76 25.81
CA LYS A 113 -23.83 -3.07 24.58
C LYS A 113 -22.42 -2.48 24.67
N ILE A 114 -22.06 -1.90 25.81
CA ILE A 114 -20.70 -1.39 26.06
C ILE A 114 -19.68 -2.53 26.10
N VAL A 115 -20.00 -3.65 26.77
CA VAL A 115 -19.11 -4.83 26.82
C VAL A 115 -18.90 -5.44 25.43
N HIS A 116 -19.96 -5.56 24.63
CA HIS A 116 -19.86 -6.04 23.25
C HIS A 116 -19.00 -5.10 22.38
N CYS A 117 -19.11 -3.80 22.59
CA CYS A 117 -18.28 -2.78 21.95
C CYS A 117 -16.79 -2.92 22.32
N VAL A 118 -16.47 -3.09 23.61
CA VAL A 118 -15.09 -3.29 24.07
C VAL A 118 -14.51 -4.56 23.47
N HIS A 119 -15.31 -5.64 23.42
CA HIS A 119 -14.90 -6.90 22.80
C HIS A 119 -14.65 -6.74 21.29
N MET A 120 -15.50 -6.02 20.57
CA MET A 120 -15.31 -5.71 19.15
C MET A 120 -14.04 -4.89 18.91
N HIS A 121 -13.80 -3.84 19.71
CA HIS A 121 -12.58 -3.03 19.61
C HIS A 121 -11.32 -3.86 19.90
N GLN A 122 -11.39 -4.71 20.93
CA GLN A 122 -10.28 -5.58 21.32
C GLN A 122 -9.98 -6.62 20.24
N HIS A 123 -11.02 -7.18 19.59
CA HIS A 123 -10.87 -8.11 18.47
C HIS A 123 -10.39 -7.42 17.18
N SER A 124 -10.65 -6.13 16.99
CA SER A 124 -10.15 -5.38 15.84
C SER A 124 -8.71 -4.90 16.01
N MET A 125 -8.15 -4.91 17.23
CA MET A 125 -6.75 -4.55 17.50
C MET A 125 -5.81 -5.77 17.61
N GLU A 126 -6.35 -6.99 17.63
CA GLU A 126 -5.62 -8.26 17.56
C GLU A 126 -5.44 -8.72 16.11
#